data_AF-A0AAW1TN64-F1
#
_entry.id   AF-A0AAW1TN64-F1
#
_cell.length_a   1.000
_cell.length_b   1.000
_cell.length_c   1.000
_cell.angle_alpha   90.00
_cell.angle_beta   90.00
_cell.angle_gamma   90.00
#
_symmetry.space_group_name_H-M   'P 1'
#
loop_
_entity.id
_entity.type
_entity.pdbx_description
1 polymer ?
#
loop_
_entity_poly.entity_id
_entity_poly.type
_entity_poly.pdbx_seq_one_letter_code
_entity_poly.pdbx_strand_id
1 'polypeptide(L)'
;MFNEGHPNNKVSYETYRKFFKKNFNISFGYPRMDTCSTCDEFQAEKKHLDIKISSLPDGHEKSQLLSQFRKFEIENLAHKKRAEVFYDKKRKARLSARQDATIIAIAMDFSKNLPIPNITTNDV
;
A
#
# COMPACT_ATOMS: atom_id res chain seq x y z
N MET A 1 18.06 3.26 21.83
CA MET A 1 16.63 3.67 21.88
C MET A 1 16.39 4.65 23.03
N PHE A 2 15.31 5.46 23.01
CA PHE A 2 15.03 6.51 24.02
C PHE A 2 15.14 6.02 25.49
N ASN A 3 14.67 4.81 25.78
CA ASN A 3 14.72 4.21 27.12
C ASN A 3 16.13 3.88 27.60
N GLU A 4 17.07 3.60 26.69
CA GLU A 4 18.47 3.33 27.03
C GLU A 4 19.19 4.61 27.47
N GLY A 5 18.80 5.77 26.91
CA GLY A 5 19.35 7.08 27.29
C GLY A 5 18.65 7.74 28.48
N HIS A 6 17.43 7.29 28.81
CA HIS A 6 16.58 7.90 29.85
C HIS A 6 15.88 6.85 30.73
N PRO A 7 16.64 6.08 31.54
CA PRO A 7 16.09 4.95 32.31
C PRO A 7 15.05 5.36 33.37
N ASN A 8 15.07 6.60 33.84
CA ASN A 8 14.10 7.13 34.81
C ASN A 8 12.76 7.55 34.17
N ASN A 9 12.73 7.69 32.84
CA ASN A 9 11.51 8.05 32.12
C ASN A 9 10.79 6.77 31.68
N LYS A 10 9.79 6.33 32.46
CA LYS A 10 8.85 5.28 32.03
C LYS A 10 7.94 5.82 30.93
N VAL A 11 8.41 5.77 29.68
CA VAL A 11 7.55 5.99 28.52
C VAL A 11 6.88 4.68 28.12
N SER A 12 5.57 4.76 27.93
CA SER A 12 4.75 3.67 27.39
C SER A 12 4.05 4.14 26.12
N TYR A 13 3.49 3.20 25.37
CA TYR A 13 2.61 3.52 24.24
C TYR A 13 1.49 4.50 24.65
N GLU A 14 0.92 4.32 25.83
CA GLU A 14 -0.15 5.18 26.34
C GLU A 14 0.34 6.60 26.65
N THR A 15 1.57 6.73 27.16
CA THR A 15 2.23 8.04 27.38
C THR A 15 2.35 8.80 26.06
N TYR A 16 2.80 8.12 25.01
CA TYR A 16 2.91 8.70 23.67
C TYR A 16 1.53 9.06 23.10
N ARG A 17 0.58 8.12 23.14
CA ARG A 17 -0.79 8.31 22.62
C ARG A 17 -1.49 9.50 23.29
N LYS A 18 -1.41 9.63 24.63
CA LYS A 18 -2.01 10.75 25.38
C LYS A 18 -1.39 12.08 24.98
N PHE A 19 -0.06 12.14 24.86
CA PHE A 19 0.65 13.36 24.49
C PHE A 19 0.26 13.83 23.09
N PHE A 20 0.27 12.93 22.10
CA PHE A 20 -0.04 13.28 20.71
C PHE A 20 -1.51 13.63 20.50
N LYS A 21 -2.42 12.90 21.15
CA LYS A 21 -3.85 13.21 21.09
C LYS A 21 -4.16 14.57 21.74
N LYS A 22 -3.58 14.86 22.91
CA LYS A 22 -3.85 16.10 23.65
C LYS A 22 -3.26 17.34 22.96
N ASN A 23 -2.02 17.27 22.51
CA ASN A 23 -1.30 18.46 22.04
C ASN A 23 -1.43 18.69 20.53
N PHE A 24 -1.69 17.64 19.75
CA PHE A 24 -1.70 17.73 18.29
C PHE A 24 -2.99 17.19 17.64
N ASN A 25 -3.92 16.65 18.45
CA ASN A 25 -5.11 15.94 17.95
C ASN A 25 -4.76 14.79 16.97
N ILE A 26 -3.62 14.14 17.21
CA ILE A 26 -3.14 13.01 16.39
C ILE A 26 -3.40 11.71 17.15
N SER A 27 -4.09 10.76 16.51
CA SER A 27 -4.24 9.39 16.98
C SER A 27 -3.47 8.43 16.08
N PHE A 28 -2.96 7.33 16.64
CA PHE A 28 -2.53 6.20 15.83
C PHE A 28 -3.74 5.65 15.06
N GLY A 29 -3.66 5.65 13.73
CA GLY A 29 -4.67 5.00 12.90
C GLY A 29 -4.55 3.48 13.03
N TYR A 30 -5.66 2.78 12.81
CA TYR A 30 -5.60 1.34 12.51
C TYR A 30 -4.70 1.11 11.29
N PRO A 31 -3.95 0.01 11.22
CA PRO A 31 -3.17 -0.33 10.03
C PRO A 31 -4.07 -0.22 8.81
N ARG A 32 -3.78 0.79 7.98
CA ARG A 32 -4.41 0.96 6.69
C ARG A 32 -3.73 -0.08 5.80
N MET A 33 -4.55 -0.93 5.17
CA MET A 33 -4.17 -1.99 4.24
C MET A 33 -2.92 -1.62 3.43
N ASP A 34 -1.87 -2.45 3.51
CA ASP A 34 -0.58 -2.24 2.84
C ASP A 34 -0.63 -2.65 1.35
N THR A 35 -1.76 -3.21 0.93
CA THR A 35 -2.03 -3.60 -0.45
C THR A 35 -2.97 -2.60 -1.13
N CYS A 36 -2.84 -2.48 -2.44
CA CYS A 36 -3.76 -1.66 -3.23
C CYS A 36 -5.07 -2.44 -3.42
N SER A 37 -6.16 -1.93 -2.87
CA SER A 37 -7.49 -2.57 -2.96
C SER A 37 -7.91 -2.88 -4.40
N THR A 38 -7.61 -1.98 -5.34
CA THR A 38 -7.89 -2.19 -6.77
C THR A 38 -7.06 -3.34 -7.36
N CYS A 39 -5.78 -3.48 -6.96
CA CYS A 39 -4.97 -4.62 -7.37
C CYS A 39 -5.52 -5.92 -6.80
N ASP A 40 -5.97 -5.91 -5.54
CA ASP A 40 -6.53 -7.07 -4.86
C ASP A 40 -7.84 -7.54 -5.52
N GLU A 41 -8.73 -6.59 -5.86
CA GLU A 41 -9.96 -6.85 -6.62
C GLU A 41 -9.66 -7.52 -7.97
N PHE A 42 -8.71 -6.98 -8.75
CA PHE A 42 -8.34 -7.58 -10.04
C PHE A 42 -7.78 -9.00 -9.88
N GLN A 43 -6.98 -9.27 -8.84
CA GLN A 43 -6.45 -10.60 -8.62
C GLN A 43 -7.53 -11.59 -8.20
N ALA A 44 -8.47 -11.17 -7.34
CA ALA A 44 -9.59 -12.00 -6.93
C ALA A 44 -10.47 -12.37 -8.14
N GLU A 45 -10.84 -11.40 -8.97
CA GLU A 45 -11.66 -11.64 -10.17
C GLU A 45 -10.95 -12.53 -11.19
N LYS A 46 -9.67 -12.27 -11.46
CA LYS A 46 -8.88 -13.12 -12.36
C LYS A 46 -8.83 -14.55 -11.87
N LYS A 47 -8.54 -14.78 -10.58
CA LYS A 47 -8.47 -16.13 -10.00
C LYS A 47 -9.81 -16.86 -10.09
N HIS A 48 -10.90 -16.15 -9.84
CA HIS A 48 -12.24 -16.71 -9.98
C HIS A 48 -12.59 -17.08 -11.43
N LEU A 49 -12.24 -16.22 -12.39
CA LEU A 49 -12.42 -16.51 -13.82
C LEU A 49 -11.54 -17.68 -14.28
N ASP A 50 -10.30 -17.76 -13.83
CA ASP A 50 -9.35 -18.82 -14.18
C ASP A 50 -9.84 -20.21 -13.77
N ILE A 51 -10.42 -20.31 -12.56
CA ILE A 51 -11.06 -21.55 -12.07
C ILE A 51 -12.22 -21.95 -13.00
N LYS A 52 -13.10 -20.99 -13.37
CA LYS A 52 -14.24 -21.26 -14.27
C LYS A 52 -13.78 -21.70 -15.65
N ILE A 53 -12.82 -20.99 -16.24
CA ILE A 53 -12.25 -21.29 -17.57
C ILE A 53 -11.66 -22.70 -17.59
N SER A 54 -10.95 -23.10 -16.53
CA SER A 54 -10.33 -24.43 -16.42
C SER A 54 -11.35 -25.56 -16.32
N SER A 55 -12.52 -25.29 -15.75
CA SER A 55 -13.59 -26.28 -15.58
C SER A 55 -14.50 -26.44 -16.81
N LEU A 56 -14.42 -25.53 -17.77
CA LEU A 56 -15.30 -25.52 -18.94
C LEU A 56 -14.64 -26.12 -20.19
N PRO A 57 -15.39 -26.92 -20.97
CA PRO A 57 -14.93 -27.36 -22.29
C PRO A 57 -14.83 -26.16 -23.25
N ASP A 58 -14.10 -26.35 -24.34
CA ASP A 58 -13.97 -25.31 -25.37
C ASP A 58 -15.33 -25.03 -26.01
N GLY A 59 -15.71 -23.76 -26.03
CA GLY A 59 -17.01 -23.33 -26.50
C GLY A 59 -17.22 -21.82 -26.34
N HIS A 60 -18.41 -21.36 -26.72
CA HIS A 60 -18.75 -19.94 -26.70
C HIS A 60 -18.64 -19.33 -25.28
N GLU A 61 -19.10 -20.06 -24.27
CA GLU A 61 -19.05 -19.61 -22.86
C GLU A 61 -17.61 -19.44 -22.37
N LYS A 62 -16.72 -20.40 -22.66
CA LYS A 62 -15.30 -20.30 -22.32
C LYS A 62 -14.63 -19.12 -23.03
N SER A 63 -14.96 -18.89 -24.30
CA SER A 63 -14.46 -17.75 -25.08
C SER A 63 -14.87 -16.41 -24.46
N GLN A 64 -16.11 -16.29 -23.98
CA GLN A 64 -16.60 -15.10 -23.27
C GLN A 64 -15.83 -14.85 -21.97
N LEU A 65 -15.62 -15.90 -21.16
CA LEU A 65 -14.85 -15.77 -19.91
C LEU A 65 -13.37 -15.41 -20.17
N LEU A 66 -12.76 -15.98 -21.21
CA LEU A 66 -11.39 -15.61 -21.63
C LEU A 66 -11.30 -14.13 -22.05
N SER A 67 -12.33 -13.62 -22.74
CA SER A 67 -12.41 -12.19 -23.08
C SER A 67 -12.49 -11.30 -21.83
N GLN A 68 -13.32 -11.67 -20.85
CA GLN A 68 -13.41 -10.97 -19.57
C GLN A 68 -12.10 -11.02 -18.78
N PHE A 69 -11.43 -12.18 -18.74
CA PHE A 69 -10.13 -12.32 -18.10
C PHE A 69 -9.10 -11.37 -18.70
N ARG A 70 -9.01 -11.32 -20.04
CA ARG A 70 -8.11 -10.39 -20.75
C ARG A 70 -8.43 -8.92 -20.47
N LYS A 71 -9.71 -8.57 -20.36
CA LYS A 71 -10.12 -7.21 -19.99
C LYS A 71 -9.54 -6.81 -18.63
N PHE A 72 -9.68 -7.66 -17.61
CA PHE A 72 -9.09 -7.41 -16.29
C PHE A 72 -7.56 -7.35 -16.31
N GLU A 73 -6.89 -8.13 -17.16
CA GLU A 73 -5.44 -8.02 -17.34
C GLU A 73 -5.00 -6.66 -17.88
N ILE A 74 -5.71 -6.16 -18.90
CA ILE A 74 -5.42 -4.86 -19.52
C ILE A 74 -5.67 -3.74 -18.52
N GLU A 75 -6.77 -3.80 -17.78
CA GLU A 75 -7.12 -2.79 -16.77
C GLU A 75 -6.11 -2.78 -15.61
N ASN A 76 -5.69 -3.94 -15.12
CA ASN A 76 -4.67 -4.06 -14.08
C ASN A 76 -3.31 -3.53 -14.57
N LEU A 77 -2.93 -3.86 -15.82
CA LEU A 77 -1.71 -3.32 -16.42
C LEU A 77 -1.76 -1.79 -16.53
N ALA A 78 -2.88 -1.23 -16.98
CA ALA A 78 -3.06 0.22 -17.08
C ALA A 78 -3.00 0.89 -15.70
N HIS A 79 -3.63 0.28 -14.68
CA HIS A 79 -3.54 0.75 -13.29
C HIS A 79 -2.09 0.81 -12.80
N LYS A 80 -1.32 -0.27 -12.97
CA LYS A 80 0.10 -0.32 -12.59
C LYS A 80 0.94 0.71 -13.33
N LYS A 81 0.75 0.88 -14.64
CA LYS A 81 1.45 1.90 -15.42
C LYS A 81 1.17 3.32 -14.94
N ARG A 82 -0.09 3.63 -14.54
CA ARG A 82 -0.42 4.94 -13.96
C ARG A 82 0.32 5.17 -12.63
N ALA A 83 0.42 4.15 -11.79
CA ALA A 83 1.19 4.23 -10.55
C ALA A 83 2.69 4.43 -10.81
N GLU A 84 3.25 3.77 -11.83
CA GLU A 84 4.65 3.91 -12.24
C GLU A 84 5.04 5.36 -12.58
N VAL A 85 4.13 6.14 -13.17
CA VAL A 85 4.36 7.57 -13.48
C VAL A 85 4.77 8.36 -12.23
N PHE A 86 4.18 8.06 -11.07
CA PHE A 86 4.58 8.71 -9.82
C PHE A 86 6.03 8.39 -9.46
N TYR A 87 6.43 7.11 -9.55
CA TYR A 87 7.79 6.67 -9.26
C TYR A 87 8.80 7.25 -10.25
N ASP A 88 8.42 7.39 -11.52
CA ASP A 88 9.25 8.03 -12.53
C ASP A 88 9.45 9.52 -12.25
N LYS A 89 8.39 10.24 -11.91
CA LYS A 89 8.47 11.65 -11.49
C LYS A 89 9.36 11.80 -10.26
N LYS A 90 9.17 10.95 -9.25
CA LYS A 90 10.01 10.91 -8.03
C LYS A 90 11.47 10.67 -8.37
N ARG A 91 11.76 9.70 -9.26
CA ARG A 91 13.12 9.37 -9.70
C ARG A 91 13.77 10.55 -10.43
N LYS A 92 13.05 11.16 -11.37
CA LYS A 92 13.52 12.34 -12.13
C LYS A 92 13.81 13.50 -11.20
N ALA A 93 12.87 13.88 -10.34
CA ALA A 93 13.07 14.97 -9.38
C ALA A 93 14.30 14.73 -8.48
N ARG A 94 14.45 13.50 -7.96
CA ARG A 94 15.62 13.10 -7.17
C ARG A 94 16.94 13.24 -7.95
N LEU A 95 16.96 12.88 -9.23
CA LEU A 95 18.15 13.01 -10.07
C LEU A 95 18.49 14.48 -10.34
N SER A 96 17.49 15.32 -10.65
CA SER A 96 17.69 16.75 -10.85
C SER A 96 18.25 17.44 -9.60
N ALA A 97 17.66 17.17 -8.43
CA ALA A 97 18.13 17.73 -7.16
C ALA A 97 19.53 17.23 -6.74
N ARG A 98 20.04 16.15 -7.33
CA ARG A 98 21.42 15.68 -7.11
C ARG A 98 22.44 16.40 -7.98
N GLN A 99 22.01 16.90 -9.14
CA GLN A 99 22.90 17.52 -10.13
C GLN A 99 22.95 19.04 -9.95
N ASP A 100 21.88 19.64 -9.42
CA ASP A 100 21.75 21.09 -9.25
C ASP A 100 21.42 21.43 -7.79
N ALA A 101 22.32 22.17 -7.14
CA ALA A 101 22.17 22.60 -5.74
C ALA A 101 21.04 23.61 -5.53
N THR A 102 20.50 24.21 -6.59
CA THR A 102 19.35 25.14 -6.53
C THR A 102 18.00 24.42 -6.52
N ILE A 103 17.98 23.11 -6.77
CA ILE A 103 16.75 22.30 -6.87
C ILE A 103 16.64 21.38 -5.66
N ILE A 104 15.48 21.41 -5.00
CA ILE A 104 15.15 20.49 -3.90
C ILE A 104 13.98 19.60 -4.31
N ALA A 105 14.15 18.29 -4.19
CA ALA A 105 13.09 17.31 -4.44
C ALA A 105 12.53 16.79 -3.12
N ILE A 106 11.28 17.14 -2.81
CA ILE A 106 10.57 16.68 -1.61
C ILE A 106 9.50 15.67 -2.04
N ALA A 107 9.59 14.45 -1.52
CA ALA A 107 8.55 13.43 -1.70
C ALA A 107 7.92 13.15 -0.33
N MET A 108 6.63 13.47 -0.20
CA MET A 108 5.84 13.18 0.99
C MET A 108 5.08 11.89 0.75
N ASP A 109 5.56 10.80 1.34
CA ASP A 109 4.86 9.53 1.36
C ASP A 109 4.05 9.46 2.66
N PHE A 110 2.73 9.61 2.55
CA PHE A 110 1.82 9.47 3.70
C PHE A 110 1.62 8.01 4.14
N SER A 111 2.36 7.08 3.53
CA SER A 111 2.28 5.64 3.71
C SER A 111 3.58 5.09 4.29
N LYS A 112 3.96 5.59 5.47
CA LYS A 112 4.73 4.77 6.41
C LYS A 112 3.83 4.44 7.58
N ASN A 113 3.17 3.29 7.46
CA ASN A 113 2.89 2.52 8.67
C ASN A 113 4.25 2.32 9.35
N LEU A 114 4.44 2.93 10.51
CA LEU A 114 5.51 2.55 11.42
C LEU A 114 5.46 1.01 11.54
N PRO A 115 6.61 0.31 11.62
CA PRO A 115 6.59 -1.12 11.92
C PRO A 115 5.86 -1.29 13.25
N ILE A 116 4.59 -1.66 13.16
CA ILE A 116 3.75 -1.99 14.31
C ILE A 116 3.89 -3.50 14.51
N PRO A 117 4.08 -3.95 15.75
CA PRO A 117 4.14 -5.37 16.04
C PRO A 117 2.88 -6.06 15.51
N ASN A 118 3.03 -7.24 14.91
CA ASN A 118 1.92 -8.09 14.51
C ASN A 118 1.14 -8.47 15.77
N ILE A 119 0.04 -7.77 16.04
CA ILE A 119 -0.92 -8.17 17.06
C ILE A 119 -1.85 -9.17 16.40
N THR A 120 -1.84 -10.42 16.86
CA THR A 120 -2.79 -11.44 16.44
C THR A 120 -4.20 -10.99 16.84
N THR A 121 -5.08 -10.76 15.88
CA THR A 121 -6.46 -10.32 16.11
C THR A 121 -7.38 -11.47 16.53
N ASN A 122 -6.99 -12.22 17.58
CA ASN A 122 -7.87 -13.17 18.25
C ASN A 122 -7.81 -12.89 19.76
N ASP A 123 -8.69 -11.99 20.21
CA ASP A 123 -9.29 -11.96 21.55
C ASP A 123 -10.32 -10.82 21.58
N VAL A 124 -11.49 -11.06 20.94
CA VAL A 124 -12.85 -10.78 21.45
C VAL A 124 -13.82 -11.72 20.75
#